data_AF-A0AAV5FRF4-F1
#
_entry.id   AF-A0AAV5FRF4-F1
#
_cell.length_a   1.000
_cell.length_b   1.000
_cell.length_c   1.000
_cell.angle_alpha   90.00
_cell.angle_beta   90.00
_cell.angle_gamma   90.00
#
_symmetry.space_group_name_H-M   'P 1'
#
loop_
_entity.id
_entity.type
_entity.pdbx_description
1 polymer ?
#
loop_
_entity_poly.entity_id
_entity_poly.type
_entity_poly.pdbx_seq_one_letter_code
_entity_poly.pdbx_strand_id
1 'polypeptide(L)'
;MASGAVPTRRRSLSLLALAALYISCLQAATPAASQLSKPRPLDASTAAPGEQAAAAEDGGASLRRACTYTVKVKTSCGSAAARWSGAVSLAFGDAYRNEVYVARLTPRYGFERCATDTFRVSGPCGYGVCYLYLRGAGGRDGWAPEWVRVFGPTSSTPSTFYFGGPLPAGVWYGFDRCVRRPGPAAAVDGDDEASFVAAARSV
;
A
#
# COMPACT_ATOMS: atom_id res chain seq x y z
N MET A 1 -25.08 -71.88 9.97
CA MET A 1 -26.35 -71.13 9.90
C MET A 1 -26.01 -69.64 9.80
N ALA A 2 -26.58 -69.00 8.77
CA ALA A 2 -26.75 -67.57 8.49
C ALA A 2 -25.64 -66.53 8.76
N SER A 3 -25.04 -66.07 7.65
CA SER A 3 -24.53 -64.71 7.44
C SER A 3 -25.61 -63.64 7.64
N GLY A 4 -25.21 -62.47 8.15
CA GLY A 4 -26.00 -61.23 8.09
C GLY A 4 -25.09 -60.00 7.95
N ALA A 5 -24.89 -59.53 6.72
CA ALA A 5 -24.23 -58.26 6.42
C ALA A 5 -25.29 -57.15 6.27
N VAL A 6 -25.10 -56.02 6.95
CA VAL A 6 -25.99 -54.85 6.92
C VAL A 6 -25.49 -53.83 5.88
N PRO A 7 -26.35 -53.22 5.03
CA PRO A 7 -25.91 -52.40 3.90
C PRO A 7 -25.62 -50.93 4.26
N THR A 8 -24.39 -50.48 4.01
CA THR A 8 -23.88 -49.10 4.11
C THR A 8 -24.11 -48.26 2.84
N ARG A 9 -25.25 -48.43 2.15
CA ARG A 9 -25.45 -47.88 0.80
C ARG A 9 -26.11 -46.49 0.72
N ARG A 10 -26.69 -45.97 1.81
CA ARG A 10 -27.42 -44.68 1.80
C ARG A 10 -26.57 -43.44 2.06
N ARG A 11 -25.45 -43.56 2.79
CA ARG A 11 -24.60 -42.40 3.15
C ARG A 11 -23.65 -41.96 2.03
N SER A 12 -23.29 -42.86 1.12
CA SER A 12 -22.43 -42.54 -0.04
C SER A 12 -23.15 -41.71 -1.10
N LEU A 13 -24.45 -41.95 -1.31
CA LEU A 13 -25.26 -41.23 -2.29
C LEU A 13 -25.44 -39.75 -1.93
N SER A 14 -25.55 -39.42 -0.64
CA SER A 14 -25.68 -38.04 -0.15
C SER A 14 -24.40 -37.21 -0.33
N LEU A 15 -23.22 -37.83 -0.20
CA LEU A 15 -21.94 -37.14 -0.38
C LEU A 15 -21.65 -36.85 -1.86
N LEU A 16 -22.03 -37.77 -2.75
CA LEU A 16 -21.89 -37.58 -4.21
C LEU A 16 -22.82 -36.48 -4.73
N ALA A 17 -24.04 -36.36 -4.19
CA ALA A 17 -24.96 -35.29 -4.56
C ALA A 17 -24.47 -33.88 -4.16
N LEU A 18 -23.86 -33.75 -2.97
CA LEU A 18 -23.25 -32.49 -2.52
C LEU A 18 -22.02 -32.11 -3.35
N ALA A 19 -21.19 -33.09 -3.72
CA ALA A 19 -20.04 -32.86 -4.59
C ALA A 19 -20.46 -32.40 -6.00
N ALA A 20 -21.53 -32.98 -6.57
CA ALA A 20 -22.05 -32.57 -7.88
C ALA A 20 -22.61 -31.14 -7.87
N LEU A 21 -23.31 -30.73 -6.80
CA LEU A 21 -23.80 -29.36 -6.64
C LEU A 21 -22.66 -28.34 -6.48
N TYR A 22 -21.58 -28.71 -5.78
CA TYR A 22 -20.39 -27.85 -5.65
C TYR A 22 -19.67 -27.65 -7.00
N ILE A 23 -19.52 -28.71 -7.79
CA ILE A 23 -18.86 -28.64 -9.11
C ILE A 23 -19.68 -27.80 -10.10
N SER A 24 -21.02 -27.90 -10.08
CA SER A 24 -21.90 -27.08 -10.94
C SER A 24 -21.81 -25.58 -10.62
N CYS A 25 -21.47 -25.20 -9.39
CA CYS A 25 -21.39 -23.81 -8.97
C CYS A 25 -20.09 -23.12 -9.44
N LEU A 26 -19.00 -23.87 -9.64
CA LEU A 26 -17.73 -23.30 -10.11
C LEU A 26 -17.75 -22.87 -11.58
N GLN A 27 -18.68 -23.37 -12.41
CA GLN A 27 -18.72 -23.05 -13.84
C GLN A 27 -19.54 -21.79 -14.18
N ALA A 28 -20.22 -21.17 -13.20
CA ALA A 28 -21.06 -19.99 -13.43
C ALA A 28 -20.30 -18.65 -13.29
N ALA A 29 -19.01 -18.66 -12.99
CA ALA A 29 -18.19 -17.47 -12.80
C ALA A 29 -17.03 -17.40 -13.81
N THR A 30 -17.35 -17.28 -15.09
CA THR A 30 -16.38 -16.88 -16.12
C THR A 30 -16.89 -15.62 -16.84
N PRO A 31 -16.29 -14.44 -16.60
CA PRO A 31 -16.43 -13.34 -17.55
C PRO A 31 -15.64 -13.71 -18.81
N ALA A 32 -16.35 -13.70 -19.94
CA ALA A 32 -15.83 -13.96 -21.27
C ALA A 32 -14.63 -13.05 -21.60
N ALA A 33 -13.51 -13.68 -21.98
CA ALA A 33 -12.41 -13.03 -22.65
C ALA A 33 -12.70 -12.96 -24.16
N SER A 34 -12.59 -11.76 -24.75
CA SER A 34 -12.25 -11.48 -26.15
C SER A 34 -12.17 -9.94 -26.25
N GLN A 35 -11.06 -9.32 -26.63
CA GLN A 35 -10.61 -9.32 -28.01
C GLN A 35 -9.07 -9.29 -28.10
N LEU A 36 -8.56 -10.31 -28.79
CA LEU A 36 -7.20 -10.40 -29.31
C LEU A 36 -7.13 -9.56 -30.59
N SER A 37 -6.65 -8.32 -30.50
CA SER A 37 -6.44 -7.46 -31.67
C SER A 37 -5.24 -7.96 -32.48
N LYS A 38 -5.54 -8.43 -33.68
CA LYS A 38 -4.62 -8.90 -34.73
C LYS A 38 -3.61 -7.81 -35.12
N PRO A 39 -2.29 -8.10 -35.19
CA PRO A 39 -1.34 -7.13 -35.73
C PRO A 39 -1.53 -7.01 -37.25
N ARG A 40 -1.73 -5.78 -37.73
CA ARG A 40 -1.73 -5.45 -39.17
C ARG A 40 -0.30 -5.09 -39.63
N PRO A 41 0.06 -5.36 -40.90
CA PRO A 41 1.44 -5.36 -41.37
C PRO A 41 2.13 -3.99 -41.32
N LEU A 42 3.45 -4.04 -41.15
CA LEU A 42 4.38 -2.96 -41.46
C LEU A 42 4.29 -2.62 -42.96
N ASP A 43 3.86 -1.40 -43.28
CA ASP A 43 4.21 -0.73 -44.51
C ASP A 43 5.09 0.48 -44.19
N ALA A 44 6.23 0.52 -44.88
CA ALA A 44 7.28 1.49 -44.68
C ALA A 44 7.00 2.80 -45.42
N SER A 45 7.47 3.88 -44.78
CA SER A 45 7.94 5.14 -45.39
C SER A 45 6.91 6.09 -45.98
N THR A 46 6.75 7.27 -45.36
CA THR A 46 7.43 8.52 -45.81
C THR A 46 6.90 9.76 -45.07
N ALA A 47 7.86 10.53 -44.51
CA ALA A 47 7.87 11.98 -44.25
C ALA A 47 6.90 12.68 -43.26
N ALA A 48 7.55 13.30 -42.26
CA ALA A 48 7.35 14.67 -41.74
C ALA A 48 6.27 14.94 -40.65
N PRO A 49 6.51 15.95 -39.77
CA PRO A 49 6.05 15.97 -38.38
C PRO A 49 4.71 16.70 -38.18
N GLY A 50 3.87 16.14 -37.32
CA GLY A 50 2.60 16.74 -36.93
C GLY A 50 2.06 16.11 -35.66
N GLU A 51 2.30 16.79 -34.54
CA GLU A 51 1.42 16.97 -33.38
C GLU A 51 0.10 16.18 -33.35
N GLN A 52 -0.09 15.30 -32.36
CA GLN A 52 -1.39 15.11 -31.67
C GLN A 52 -1.24 14.20 -30.43
N ALA A 53 -1.50 14.81 -29.28
CA ALA A 53 -1.67 14.18 -27.98
C ALA A 53 -3.01 13.46 -27.90
N ALA A 54 -3.02 12.24 -27.33
CA ALA A 54 -4.25 11.57 -26.92
C ALA A 54 -4.61 11.99 -25.49
N ALA A 55 -5.67 12.78 -25.36
CA ALA A 55 -6.27 13.17 -24.09
C ALA A 55 -7.05 12.02 -23.46
N ALA A 56 -6.85 11.82 -22.15
CA ALA A 56 -7.79 11.14 -21.27
C ALA A 56 -8.19 12.14 -20.19
N GLU A 57 -9.48 12.46 -20.11
CA GLU A 57 -10.08 13.31 -19.08
C GLU A 57 -10.38 12.45 -17.83
N ASP A 58 -9.82 12.83 -16.68
CA ASP A 58 -10.37 12.51 -15.36
C ASP A 58 -10.24 13.76 -14.46
N GLY A 59 -11.25 13.96 -13.63
CA GLY A 59 -11.67 15.23 -13.07
C GLY A 59 -10.59 16.02 -12.34
N GLY A 60 -10.46 17.29 -12.71
CA GLY A 60 -9.99 18.34 -11.80
C GLY A 60 -8.62 18.09 -11.16
N ALA A 61 -7.69 17.49 -11.89
CA ALA A 61 -6.28 17.58 -11.53
C ALA A 61 -5.85 19.04 -11.76
N SER A 62 -6.02 19.87 -10.72
CA SER A 62 -5.08 20.97 -10.49
C SER A 62 -3.70 20.43 -10.85
N LEU A 63 -3.00 21.09 -11.79
CA LEU A 63 -1.63 20.73 -12.21
C LEU A 63 -0.69 20.91 -11.01
N ARG A 64 -0.88 20.09 -9.98
CA ARG A 64 0.00 19.99 -8.83
C ARG A 64 1.27 19.42 -9.42
N ARG A 65 2.30 20.27 -9.51
CA ARG A 65 3.60 19.87 -10.01
C ARG A 65 3.99 18.54 -9.37
N ALA A 66 4.34 17.57 -10.21
CA ALA A 66 4.88 16.31 -9.72
C ALA A 66 6.32 16.56 -9.24
N CYS A 67 6.64 16.00 -8.09
CA CYS A 67 7.96 16.03 -7.50
C CYS A 67 8.58 14.64 -7.54
N THR A 68 9.86 14.58 -7.87
CA THR A 68 10.62 13.33 -7.88
C THR A 68 11.41 13.20 -6.59
N TYR A 69 11.14 12.13 -5.86
CA TYR A 69 11.84 11.77 -4.63
C TYR A 69 12.86 10.67 -4.91
N THR A 70 13.91 10.62 -4.09
CA THR A 70 14.84 9.48 -4.08
C THR A 70 14.65 8.72 -2.79
N VAL A 71 14.25 7.46 -2.88
CA VAL A 71 14.06 6.57 -1.72
C VAL A 71 15.20 5.59 -1.69
N LYS A 72 15.90 5.49 -0.56
CA LYS A 72 16.91 4.47 -0.30
C LYS A 72 16.41 3.54 0.78
N VAL A 73 16.47 2.24 0.53
CA VAL A 73 16.06 1.20 1.48
C VAL A 73 17.28 0.34 1.77
N LYS A 74 17.72 0.31 3.03
CA LYS A 74 18.77 -0.60 3.46
C LYS A 74 18.14 -1.83 4.10
N THR A 75 18.50 -2.99 3.59
CA THR A 75 18.12 -4.27 4.20
C THR A 75 19.11 -4.63 5.31
N SER A 76 18.60 -5.05 6.47
CA SER A 76 19.43 -5.44 7.61
C SER A 76 20.32 -6.64 7.28
N CYS A 77 21.54 -6.63 7.83
CA CYS A 77 22.42 -7.80 7.80
C CYS A 77 21.89 -8.99 8.61
N GLY A 78 20.94 -8.77 9.50
CA GLY A 78 20.24 -9.82 10.25
C GLY A 78 19.01 -10.38 9.53
N SER A 79 18.73 -9.96 8.29
CA SER A 79 17.62 -10.53 7.50
C SER A 79 17.85 -12.02 7.29
N ALA A 80 16.84 -12.85 7.58
CA ALA A 80 16.96 -14.31 7.53
C ALA A 80 17.26 -14.78 6.09
N ALA A 81 16.50 -14.28 5.11
CA ALA A 81 16.81 -14.52 3.71
C ALA A 81 18.02 -13.69 3.24
N ALA A 82 18.92 -14.31 2.48
CA ALA A 82 20.02 -13.61 1.79
C ALA A 82 19.50 -12.59 0.77
N ARG A 83 18.31 -12.84 0.24
CA ARG A 83 17.61 -11.98 -0.71
C ARG A 83 16.11 -12.15 -0.56
N TRP A 84 15.39 -11.04 -0.59
CA TRP A 84 13.93 -11.03 -0.64
C TRP A 84 13.42 -10.63 -2.01
N SER A 85 12.53 -11.44 -2.58
CA SER A 85 11.88 -11.26 -3.89
C SER A 85 10.39 -10.90 -3.79
N GLY A 86 9.85 -10.87 -2.57
CA GLY A 86 8.45 -10.51 -2.33
C GLY A 86 8.15 -9.06 -2.67
N ALA A 87 6.89 -8.76 -2.99
CA ALA A 87 6.45 -7.39 -3.19
C ALA A 87 6.53 -6.59 -1.88
N VAL A 88 7.00 -5.35 -1.99
CA VAL A 88 7.02 -4.36 -0.91
C VAL A 88 6.32 -3.11 -1.43
N SER A 89 5.22 -2.73 -0.81
CA SER A 89 4.55 -1.45 -1.05
C SER A 89 5.10 -0.39 -0.09
N LEU A 90 5.10 0.86 -0.52
CA LEU A 90 5.62 2.00 0.22
C LEU A 90 4.58 3.13 0.19
N ALA A 91 4.37 3.78 1.34
CA ALA A 91 3.64 5.04 1.44
C ALA A 91 4.42 6.00 2.32
N PHE A 92 4.55 7.26 1.92
CA PHE A 92 5.16 8.30 2.75
C PHE A 92 4.57 9.67 2.42
N GLY A 93 4.69 10.61 3.34
CA GLY A 93 4.21 11.97 3.10
C GLY A 93 4.47 12.90 4.26
N ASP A 94 3.76 14.04 4.23
CA ASP A 94 3.91 15.14 5.17
C ASP A 94 2.64 15.40 6.00
N ALA A 95 2.73 16.37 6.91
CA ALA A 95 1.64 16.78 7.79
C ALA A 95 0.42 17.35 7.04
N TYR A 96 0.57 17.65 5.75
CA TYR A 96 -0.48 18.23 4.88
C TYR A 96 -1.12 17.18 3.97
N ARG A 97 -0.89 15.88 4.23
CA ARG A 97 -1.45 14.77 3.45
C ARG A 97 -0.99 14.77 1.98
N ASN A 98 0.17 15.34 1.67
CA ASN A 98 0.81 15.11 0.38
C ASN A 98 1.46 13.72 0.42
N GLU A 99 0.63 12.69 0.22
CA GLU A 99 1.04 11.29 0.23
C GLU A 99 1.58 10.86 -1.14
N VAL A 100 2.70 10.15 -1.10
CA VAL A 100 3.26 9.40 -2.22
C VAL A 100 3.06 7.92 -1.94
N TYR A 101 2.32 7.24 -2.82
CA TYR A 101 2.09 5.81 -2.75
C TYR A 101 2.79 5.07 -3.89
N VAL A 102 3.47 3.99 -3.55
CA VAL A 102 4.15 3.10 -4.49
C VAL A 102 3.65 1.68 -4.24
N ALA A 103 2.88 1.15 -5.19
CA ALA A 103 2.28 -0.17 -5.07
C ALA A 103 3.32 -1.28 -4.93
N ARG A 104 4.45 -1.17 -5.64
CA ARG A 104 5.54 -2.15 -5.57
C ARG A 104 6.89 -1.52 -5.84
N LEU A 105 7.79 -1.65 -4.87
CA LEU A 105 9.22 -1.42 -5.06
C LEU A 105 9.83 -2.62 -5.79
N THR A 106 10.48 -2.36 -6.91
CA THR A 106 11.11 -3.39 -7.76
C THR A 106 12.62 -3.16 -7.81
N PRO A 107 13.39 -3.67 -6.83
CA PRO A 107 14.85 -3.60 -6.88
C PRO A 107 15.38 -4.39 -8.08
N ARG A 108 16.52 -3.96 -8.64
CA ARG A 108 17.10 -4.57 -9.86
C ARG A 108 17.35 -6.06 -9.70
N TYR A 109 17.81 -6.43 -8.52
CA TYR A 109 18.10 -7.80 -8.18
C TYR A 109 17.01 -8.31 -7.23
N GLY A 110 16.71 -7.58 -6.17
CA GLY A 110 15.93 -8.10 -5.05
C GLY A 110 16.44 -7.36 -3.84
N PHE A 111 15.70 -7.36 -2.74
CA PHE A 111 16.21 -6.77 -1.52
C PHE A 111 17.26 -7.70 -0.91
N GLU A 112 18.52 -7.47 -1.24
CA GLU A 112 19.66 -8.26 -0.78
C GLU A 112 20.03 -7.87 0.64
N ARG A 113 20.42 -8.86 1.45
CA ARG A 113 20.87 -8.66 2.82
C ARG A 113 22.11 -7.75 2.86
N CYS A 114 22.17 -6.83 3.82
CA CYS A 114 23.19 -5.79 3.95
C CYS A 114 23.27 -4.77 2.79
N ALA A 115 22.46 -4.92 1.73
CA ALA A 115 22.50 -4.04 0.57
C ALA A 115 21.58 -2.83 0.75
N THR A 116 21.84 -1.80 -0.05
CA THR A 116 20.99 -0.62 -0.16
C THR A 116 20.44 -0.51 -1.58
N ASP A 117 19.12 -0.55 -1.71
CA ASP A 117 18.40 -0.34 -2.96
C ASP A 117 17.97 1.13 -3.07
N THR A 118 18.05 1.70 -4.28
CA THR A 118 17.67 3.09 -4.54
C THR A 118 16.56 3.16 -5.59
N PHE A 119 15.54 3.95 -5.30
CA PHE A 119 14.35 4.13 -6.13
C PHE A 119 14.11 5.61 -6.40
N ARG A 120 13.70 5.93 -7.63
CA ARG A 120 13.13 7.23 -7.99
C ARG A 120 11.62 7.09 -8.03
N VAL A 121 10.91 7.91 -7.28
CA VAL A 121 9.45 7.83 -7.15
C VAL A 121 8.86 9.21 -7.37
N SER A 122 7.76 9.28 -8.11
CA SER A 122 7.07 10.53 -8.42
C SER A 122 5.79 10.64 -7.58
N GLY A 123 5.46 11.84 -7.12
CA GLY A 123 4.24 12.10 -6.38
C GLY A 123 4.00 13.59 -6.16
N PRO A 124 2.98 13.98 -5.38
CA PRO A 124 2.75 15.38 -5.05
C PRO A 124 3.97 15.99 -4.33
N CYS A 125 4.28 17.24 -4.64
CA CYS A 125 5.27 17.99 -3.88
C CYS A 125 4.79 18.21 -2.44
N GLY A 126 5.65 17.86 -1.48
CA GLY A 126 5.41 18.02 -0.04
C GLY A 126 6.46 18.89 0.64
N TYR A 127 6.22 19.22 1.90
CA TYR A 127 6.99 20.20 2.69
C TYR A 127 7.91 19.56 3.74
N GLY A 128 8.15 18.26 3.64
CA GLY A 128 9.00 17.51 4.57
C GLY A 128 8.34 16.20 4.98
N VAL A 129 8.96 15.08 4.64
CA VAL A 129 8.41 13.76 4.94
C VAL A 129 8.49 13.51 6.45
N CYS A 130 7.34 13.28 7.09
CA CYS A 130 7.25 13.02 8.53
C CYS A 130 6.58 11.69 8.89
N TYR A 131 5.99 11.00 7.92
CA TYR A 131 5.56 9.61 8.10
C TYR A 131 6.02 8.72 6.95
N LEU A 132 6.15 7.42 7.24
CA LEU A 132 6.47 6.39 6.25
C LEU A 132 5.94 5.04 6.73
N TYR A 133 5.31 4.31 5.80
CA TYR A 133 4.81 2.97 6.00
C TYR A 133 5.30 2.03 4.89
N LEU A 134 5.62 0.80 5.27
CA LEU A 134 5.92 -0.30 4.37
C LEU A 134 4.88 -1.40 4.54
N ARG A 135 4.55 -2.08 3.45
CA ARG A 135 3.75 -3.30 3.48
C ARG A 135 4.43 -4.37 2.65
N GLY A 136 5.00 -5.35 3.32
CA GLY A 136 5.56 -6.53 2.68
C GLY A 136 4.59 -7.70 2.71
N ALA A 137 4.79 -8.69 1.84
CA ALA A 137 4.07 -9.96 1.94
C ALA A 137 4.29 -10.67 3.30
N GLY A 138 5.43 -10.42 3.95
CA GLY A 138 5.88 -11.06 5.19
C GLY A 138 6.00 -12.59 5.10
N GLY A 139 6.53 -13.22 6.16
CA GLY A 139 6.74 -14.66 6.20
C GLY A 139 7.82 -15.11 7.19
N ARG A 140 7.97 -16.43 7.34
CA ARG A 140 8.92 -17.09 8.27
C ARG A 140 10.39 -16.68 8.08
N ASP A 141 10.77 -16.22 6.89
CA ASP A 141 12.13 -15.76 6.55
C ASP A 141 12.23 -14.22 6.49
N GLY A 142 11.27 -13.54 7.11
CA GLY A 142 10.85 -12.16 6.88
C GLY A 142 11.96 -11.16 6.56
N TRP A 143 11.75 -10.42 5.48
CA TRP A 143 12.59 -9.29 5.13
C TRP A 143 12.53 -8.21 6.21
N ALA A 144 13.71 -7.83 6.69
CA ALA A 144 13.90 -6.81 7.71
C ALA A 144 14.65 -5.62 7.09
N PRO A 145 13.95 -4.52 6.78
CA PRO A 145 14.66 -3.26 6.52
C PRO A 145 15.38 -2.81 7.80
N GLU A 146 16.57 -2.24 7.65
CA GLU A 146 17.28 -1.54 8.73
C GLU A 146 16.83 -0.07 8.77
N TRP A 147 16.76 0.56 7.60
CA TRP A 147 16.21 1.90 7.47
C TRP A 147 15.68 2.20 6.07
N VAL A 148 14.81 3.20 6.02
CA VAL A 148 14.39 3.86 4.78
C VAL A 148 14.72 5.35 4.88
N ARG A 149 15.36 5.87 3.84
CA ARG A 149 15.70 7.30 3.69
C ARG A 149 14.96 7.88 2.50
N VAL A 150 14.25 8.99 2.72
CA VAL A 150 13.56 9.72 1.65
C VAL A 150 14.22 11.07 1.46
N PHE A 151 14.80 11.28 0.29
CA PHE A 151 15.35 12.56 -0.14
C PHE A 151 14.28 13.30 -0.93
N GLY A 152 13.99 14.53 -0.48
CA GLY A 152 13.11 15.44 -1.20
C GLY A 152 13.72 15.88 -2.55
N PRO A 153 12.94 16.56 -3.40
CA PRO A 153 13.36 16.94 -4.75
C PRO A 153 14.60 17.85 -4.79
N THR A 154 14.75 18.71 -3.78
CA THR A 154 15.81 19.72 -3.70
C THR A 154 16.65 19.61 -2.42
N SER A 155 16.39 18.61 -1.57
CA SER A 155 17.07 18.46 -0.28
C SER A 155 18.12 17.35 -0.32
N SER A 156 19.33 17.65 0.14
CA SER A 156 20.37 16.66 0.41
C SER A 156 20.19 15.95 1.76
N THR A 157 19.38 16.51 2.66
CA THR A 157 19.09 15.93 3.98
C THR A 157 17.85 15.04 3.88
N PRO A 158 17.97 13.73 4.15
CA PRO A 158 16.84 12.81 4.04
C PRO A 158 16.03 12.70 5.34
N SER A 159 14.73 12.47 5.22
CA SER A 159 13.94 11.93 6.31
C SER A 159 14.28 10.45 6.49
N THR A 160 14.77 10.08 7.67
CA THR A 160 15.23 8.70 7.97
C THR A 160 14.26 7.98 8.90
N PHE A 161 13.87 6.76 8.53
CA PHE A 161 12.99 5.87 9.29
C PHE A 161 13.71 4.55 9.55
N TYR A 162 14.03 4.27 10.81
CA TYR A 162 14.70 3.04 11.22
C TYR A 162 13.69 1.94 11.53
N PHE A 163 13.95 0.74 11.02
CA PHE A 163 13.14 -0.44 11.24
C PHE A 163 13.96 -1.43 12.09
N GLY A 164 13.37 -1.92 13.18
CA GLY A 164 14.08 -2.72 14.19
C GLY A 164 14.04 -4.23 13.95
N GLY A 165 13.43 -4.70 12.87
CA GLY A 165 13.23 -6.12 12.63
C GLY A 165 12.34 -6.43 11.42
N PRO A 166 11.97 -7.72 11.24
CA PRO A 166 11.11 -8.15 10.14
C PRO A 166 9.75 -7.46 10.13
N LEU A 167 9.23 -7.16 8.93
CA LEU A 167 7.90 -6.58 8.79
C LEU A 167 6.79 -7.62 9.05
N PRO A 168 5.67 -7.23 9.69
CA PRO A 168 4.46 -8.05 9.75
C PRO A 168 3.94 -8.40 8.35
N ALA A 169 3.35 -9.59 8.21
CA ALA A 169 2.84 -10.08 6.93
C ALA A 169 1.56 -9.36 6.50
N GLY A 170 1.61 -8.71 5.34
CA GLY A 170 0.43 -8.15 4.68
C GLY A 170 -0.19 -6.94 5.37
N VAL A 171 0.49 -6.34 6.36
CA VAL A 171 0.02 -5.16 7.12
C VAL A 171 0.95 -3.98 6.88
N TRP A 172 0.39 -2.77 6.86
CA TRP A 172 1.18 -1.54 6.84
C TRP A 172 1.88 -1.33 8.19
N TYR A 173 3.20 -1.26 8.17
CA TYR A 173 4.04 -1.05 9.34
C TYR A 173 5.00 0.12 9.11
N GLY A 174 5.10 1.01 10.08
CA GLY A 174 5.87 2.25 9.91
C GLY A 174 5.70 3.22 11.06
N PHE A 175 6.00 4.49 10.78
CA PHE A 175 6.03 5.54 11.79
C PHE A 175 5.36 6.80 11.25
N ASP A 176 4.56 7.44 12.10
CA ASP A 176 4.07 8.79 11.90
C ASP A 176 4.63 9.70 12.98
N ARG A 177 5.50 10.62 12.57
CA ARG A 177 6.15 11.61 13.42
C ARG A 177 5.73 13.02 13.03
N CYS A 178 4.65 13.15 12.27
CA CYS A 178 4.12 14.44 11.94
C CYS A 178 3.67 15.14 13.22
N VAL A 179 4.04 16.40 13.38
CA VAL A 179 3.48 17.21 14.45
C VAL A 179 1.99 17.30 14.18
N ARG A 180 1.21 16.63 15.02
CA ARG A 180 -0.24 16.80 15.02
C ARG A 180 -0.44 18.26 15.45
N ARG A 181 -0.75 19.16 14.51
CA ARG A 181 -1.34 20.41 14.93
C ARG A 181 -2.57 20.02 15.74
N PRO A 182 -2.74 20.51 16.98
CA PRO A 182 -4.04 20.47 17.58
C PRO A 182 -4.99 20.98 16.49
N GLY A 183 -6.06 20.25 16.19
CA GLY A 183 -7.18 20.91 15.56
C GLY A 183 -7.58 22.10 16.44
N PRO A 184 -8.46 22.97 15.97
CA PRO A 184 -9.28 23.73 16.91
C PRO A 184 -10.10 22.70 17.73
N ALA A 185 -9.45 22.05 18.68
CA ALA A 185 -10.09 21.24 19.68
C ALA A 185 -10.83 22.25 20.54
N ALA A 186 -12.13 22.06 20.66
CA ALA A 186 -12.80 22.35 21.91
C ALA A 186 -12.31 23.65 22.56
N ALA A 187 -12.67 24.78 21.96
CA ALA A 187 -13.17 25.85 22.81
C ALA A 187 -14.35 25.22 23.54
N VAL A 188 -14.08 24.60 24.68
CA VAL A 188 -15.09 24.42 25.71
C VAL A 188 -15.42 25.86 26.07
N ASP A 189 -16.59 26.29 25.64
CA ASP A 189 -17.19 27.54 26.05
C ASP A 189 -17.12 27.59 27.59
N GLY A 190 -16.15 28.34 28.08
CA GLY A 190 -16.03 28.72 29.49
C GLY A 190 -16.82 29.99 29.73
N ASP A 191 -18.09 30.01 29.31
CA ASP A 191 -19.06 31.02 29.71
C ASP A 191 -19.73 30.53 31.01
N ASP A 192 -19.06 30.68 32.15
CA ASP A 192 -19.70 30.65 33.48
C ASP A 192 -18.76 31.26 34.54
N GLU A 193 -18.33 32.51 34.33
CA GLU A 193 -17.85 33.38 35.41
C GLU A 193 -18.60 34.72 35.40
N ALA A 194 -19.93 34.68 35.57
CA ALA A 194 -20.72 35.88 35.87
C ALA A 194 -22.14 35.57 36.41
N SER A 195 -22.31 34.75 37.45
CA SER A 195 -23.60 34.74 38.19
C SER A 195 -23.57 34.16 39.61
N PHE A 196 -22.52 34.46 40.38
CA PHE A 196 -22.54 34.25 41.84
C PHE A 196 -22.02 35.48 42.60
N VAL A 197 -22.59 36.65 42.31
CA VAL A 197 -22.57 37.79 43.23
C VAL A 197 -23.97 38.40 43.28
N ALA A 198 -24.85 37.80 44.10
CA ALA A 198 -25.94 38.48 44.84
C ALA A 198 -26.96 37.47 45.38
N ALA A 199 -26.63 36.75 46.46
CA ALA A 199 -27.61 36.27 47.46
C ALA A 199 -26.91 35.48 48.57
N ALA A 200 -26.37 36.18 49.58
CA ALA A 200 -26.25 35.66 50.95
C ALA A 200 -25.59 36.68 51.89
N ARG A 201 -26.34 37.70 52.33
CA ARG A 201 -26.12 38.33 53.63
C ARG A 201 -27.47 38.72 54.23
N SER A 202 -28.06 37.77 54.93
CA SER A 202 -29.18 37.97 55.86
C SER A 202 -29.16 36.86 56.89
N VAL A 203 -28.34 37.02 57.94
CA VAL A 203 -28.57 36.61 59.34
C VAL A 203 -27.76 37.56 60.21
#